data_AF-H0EY80-F1
#
_entry.id   AF-H0EY80-F1
#
_cell.length_a   1.000
_cell.length_b   1.000
_cell.length_c   1.000
_cell.angle_alpha   90.00
_cell.angle_beta   90.00
_cell.angle_gamma   90.00
#
_symmetry.space_group_name_H-M   'P 1'
#
loop_
_entity.id
_entity.type
_entity.pdbx_description
1 polymer ?
#
loop_
_entity_poly.entity_id
_entity_poly.type
_entity_poly.pdbx_seq_one_letter_code
_entity_poly.pdbx_strand_id
1 'polypeptide(L)'
;MEKEERIVFQNATFLVVCPWWATWPFEVMIISKQHKRALVDFDDEEKQDFAEAIAEVTRRYDNLFETSFPYKEPLWEKTLGLRQVISTNELETKIQGTMDSFAAKIPNTLLLALAAIGFFSASSKIISYARLLLSLFVLGGKNLRTYGKKGSWAVITGASDGIGKEYAIQLAQKGFNLVLVSRTETKLQTLAQEIEQKYVGSQVKCKILAMDFSKNDDGDYARLKALVDGLDVAILLNNVGQSHSVPVPFLQTPQQEMKDIIGINCLATLRVTQIVAPGMVQRKRGLIMTMGSMGGWMPTPLLATYSGSKAFLQHWSAALSSELSGTGVDVELVLSYLVVSAMSKVRKPTALIPRPRPFVKNVLNKIGRSGGAQNFAATRTPYWSHALLQWVRALKKAEREAKKA
;
A
#
# COMPACT_ATOMS: atom_id res chain seq x y z
N MET A 1 -27.68 -31.92 -33.00
CA MET A 1 -27.76 -30.50 -32.61
C MET A 1 -28.21 -29.73 -33.84
N GLU A 2 -29.51 -29.42 -33.91
CA GLU A 2 -30.17 -28.84 -35.08
C GLU A 2 -29.68 -27.40 -35.34
N LYS A 3 -29.88 -26.90 -36.57
CA LYS A 3 -29.32 -25.63 -37.09
C LYS A 3 -29.63 -24.37 -36.25
N GLU A 4 -30.57 -24.43 -35.31
CA GLU A 4 -31.01 -23.28 -34.50
C GLU A 4 -30.30 -23.16 -33.13
N GLU A 5 -29.56 -24.17 -32.66
CA GLU A 5 -28.97 -24.17 -31.31
C GLU A 5 -27.76 -23.22 -31.13
N ARG A 6 -27.24 -22.61 -32.21
CA ARG A 6 -26.07 -21.69 -32.15
C ARG A 6 -26.40 -20.23 -32.46
N ILE A 7 -27.69 -19.90 -32.56
CA ILE A 7 -28.16 -18.53 -32.73
C ILE A 7 -28.27 -17.88 -31.35
N VAL A 8 -27.53 -16.78 -31.17
CA VAL A 8 -27.57 -15.99 -29.95
C VAL A 8 -28.73 -14.98 -30.02
N PHE A 9 -28.88 -14.32 -31.17
CA PHE A 9 -29.93 -13.32 -31.42
C PHE A 9 -30.13 -13.16 -32.93
N GLN A 10 -31.31 -12.73 -33.36
CA GLN A 10 -31.54 -12.30 -34.73
C GLN A 10 -32.65 -11.25 -34.79
N ASN A 11 -32.54 -10.31 -35.71
CA ASN A 11 -33.57 -9.34 -36.06
C ASN A 11 -33.77 -9.30 -37.58
N ALA A 12 -34.40 -8.26 -38.12
CA ALA A 12 -34.77 -8.18 -39.53
C ALA A 12 -33.53 -8.22 -40.44
N THR A 13 -32.47 -7.48 -40.09
CA THR A 13 -31.29 -7.32 -40.95
C THR A 13 -30.02 -8.04 -40.46
N PHE A 14 -29.93 -8.44 -39.18
CA PHE A 14 -28.75 -9.11 -38.61
C PHE A 14 -29.04 -10.47 -37.96
N LEU A 15 -28.03 -11.32 -37.99
CA LEU A 15 -27.98 -12.63 -37.36
C LEU A 15 -26.74 -12.70 -36.46
N VAL A 16 -26.92 -13.02 -35.19
CA VAL A 16 -25.86 -13.20 -34.21
C VAL A 16 -25.71 -14.68 -33.90
N VAL A 17 -24.52 -15.23 -34.13
CA VAL A 17 -24.25 -16.67 -33.96
C VAL A 17 -22.95 -16.91 -33.20
N CYS A 18 -22.91 -18.02 -32.46
CA CYS A 18 -21.65 -18.59 -31.98
C CYS A 18 -21.10 -19.49 -33.11
N PRO A 19 -19.98 -19.13 -33.75
CA PRO A 19 -19.44 -19.93 -34.84
C PRO A 19 -19.02 -21.33 -34.36
N TRP A 20 -18.94 -22.30 -35.27
CA TRP A 20 -18.72 -23.71 -34.94
C TRP A 20 -17.36 -24.01 -34.29
N TRP A 21 -16.35 -23.19 -34.61
CA TRP A 21 -15.02 -23.28 -33.98
C TRP A 21 -14.98 -22.66 -32.59
N ALA A 22 -16.02 -21.90 -32.21
CA ALA A 22 -16.11 -21.23 -30.93
C ALA A 22 -17.10 -21.91 -29.98
N THR A 23 -16.94 -21.56 -28.70
CA THR A 23 -17.83 -21.99 -27.61
C THR A 23 -18.45 -20.75 -26.99
N TRP A 24 -19.77 -20.71 -26.88
CA TRP A 24 -20.46 -19.65 -26.14
C TRP A 24 -20.03 -19.68 -24.66
N PRO A 25 -19.71 -18.53 -24.03
CA PRO A 25 -19.85 -17.15 -24.52
C PRO A 25 -18.55 -16.52 -25.06
N PHE A 26 -17.50 -17.27 -25.38
CA PHE A 26 -16.18 -16.65 -25.59
C PHE A 26 -16.04 -15.89 -26.91
N GLU A 27 -16.85 -16.23 -27.91
CA GLU A 27 -16.82 -15.58 -29.23
C GLU A 27 -18.20 -15.61 -29.88
N VAL A 28 -18.59 -14.50 -30.49
CA VAL A 28 -19.82 -14.35 -31.28
C VAL A 28 -19.56 -13.55 -32.54
N MET A 29 -20.29 -13.86 -33.59
CA MET A 29 -20.28 -13.12 -34.84
C MET A 29 -21.64 -12.46 -35.07
N ILE A 30 -21.63 -11.18 -35.41
CA ILE A 30 -22.80 -10.44 -35.92
C ILE A 30 -22.66 -10.38 -37.43
N ILE A 31 -23.61 -10.97 -38.14
CA ILE A 31 -23.58 -11.14 -39.60
C ILE A 31 -24.79 -10.43 -40.17
N SER A 32 -24.59 -9.54 -41.15
CA SER A 32 -25.70 -8.97 -41.90
C SER A 32 -26.30 -10.03 -42.81
N LYS A 33 -27.64 -10.11 -42.85
CA LYS A 33 -28.37 -11.03 -43.73
C LYS A 33 -28.26 -10.63 -45.20
N GLN A 34 -27.92 -9.38 -45.48
CA GLN A 34 -27.60 -8.88 -46.81
C GLN A 34 -26.13 -8.46 -46.89
N HIS A 35 -25.52 -8.62 -48.07
CA HIS A 35 -24.12 -8.27 -48.23
C HIS A 35 -23.92 -6.76 -48.21
N LYS A 36 -23.11 -6.27 -47.27
CA LYS A 36 -22.67 -4.87 -47.14
C LYS A 36 -21.15 -4.82 -47.12
N ARG A 37 -20.54 -3.85 -47.81
CA ARG A 37 -19.08 -3.77 -47.94
C ARG A 37 -18.42 -3.12 -46.72
N ALA A 38 -19.10 -2.16 -46.10
CA ALA A 38 -18.66 -1.48 -44.90
C ALA A 38 -19.86 -1.01 -44.04
N LEU A 39 -19.60 -0.68 -42.77
CA LEU A 39 -20.61 -0.13 -41.85
C LEU A 39 -21.22 1.19 -42.35
N VAL A 40 -20.49 1.95 -43.17
CA VAL A 40 -20.98 3.20 -43.77
C VAL A 40 -22.04 2.99 -44.85
N ASP A 41 -22.18 1.75 -45.35
CA ASP A 41 -23.17 1.38 -46.36
C ASP A 41 -24.53 1.01 -45.75
N PHE A 42 -24.67 1.10 -44.42
CA PHE A 42 -25.92 0.83 -43.73
C PHE A 42 -26.87 2.00 -43.87
N ASP A 43 -28.13 1.72 -44.20
CA ASP A 43 -29.19 2.71 -44.04
C ASP A 43 -29.56 2.91 -42.56
N ASP A 44 -30.47 3.83 -42.27
CA ASP A 44 -30.78 4.20 -40.89
C ASP A 44 -31.54 3.09 -40.13
N GLU A 45 -32.27 2.22 -40.83
CA GLU A 45 -32.95 1.06 -40.25
C GLU A 45 -31.94 -0.05 -39.91
N GLU A 46 -31.02 -0.34 -40.84
CA GLU A 46 -29.93 -1.29 -40.64
C GLU A 46 -28.97 -0.86 -39.52
N LYS A 47 -28.72 0.45 -39.38
CA LYS A 47 -27.94 0.96 -38.24
C LYS A 47 -28.64 0.72 -36.90
N GLN A 48 -29.95 0.88 -36.83
CA GLN A 48 -30.73 0.61 -35.62
C GLN A 48 -30.73 -0.87 -35.28
N ASP A 49 -30.97 -1.72 -36.26
CA ASP A 49 -30.93 -3.17 -36.11
C ASP A 49 -29.53 -3.67 -35.69
N PHE A 50 -28.46 -3.08 -36.22
CA PHE A 50 -27.10 -3.42 -35.81
C PHE A 50 -26.82 -3.01 -34.35
N ALA A 51 -27.29 -1.83 -33.94
CA ALA A 51 -27.17 -1.35 -32.56
C ALA A 51 -27.95 -2.25 -31.58
N GLU A 52 -29.14 -2.69 -31.96
CA GLU A 52 -29.94 -3.65 -31.19
C GLU A 52 -29.20 -4.98 -31.01
N ALA A 53 -28.61 -5.53 -32.08
CA ALA A 53 -27.85 -6.77 -32.02
C ALA A 53 -26.65 -6.69 -31.06
N ILE A 54 -25.92 -5.57 -31.06
CA ILE A 54 -24.81 -5.33 -30.12
C ILE A 54 -25.32 -5.20 -28.68
N ALA A 55 -26.41 -4.46 -28.46
CA ALA A 55 -26.99 -4.25 -27.15
C ALA A 55 -27.43 -5.57 -26.50
N GLU A 56 -28.11 -6.43 -27.27
CA GLU A 56 -28.59 -7.73 -26.78
C GLU A 56 -27.43 -8.68 -26.46
N VAL A 57 -26.40 -8.72 -27.30
CA VAL A 57 -25.17 -9.48 -27.02
C VAL A 57 -24.54 -9.03 -25.71
N THR A 58 -24.36 -7.72 -25.55
CA THR A 58 -23.72 -7.13 -24.35
C THR A 58 -24.53 -7.40 -23.09
N ARG A 59 -25.87 -7.32 -23.16
CA ARG A 59 -26.77 -7.64 -22.05
C ARG A 59 -26.63 -9.09 -21.61
N ARG A 60 -26.48 -10.02 -22.56
CA ARG A 60 -26.25 -11.45 -22.26
C ARG A 60 -24.89 -11.69 -21.62
N TYR A 61 -23.85 -11.01 -22.07
CA TYR A 61 -22.53 -11.03 -21.42
C TYR A 61 -22.60 -10.52 -19.98
N ASP A 62 -23.23 -9.36 -19.76
CA ASP A 62 -23.37 -8.78 -18.42
C ASP A 62 -24.08 -9.72 -17.45
N ASN A 63 -25.17 -10.36 -17.91
CA ASN A 63 -25.93 -11.32 -17.10
C ASN A 63 -25.13 -12.59 -16.80
N LEU A 64 -24.31 -13.06 -17.75
CA LEU A 64 -23.57 -14.31 -17.60
C LEU A 64 -22.32 -14.16 -16.71
N PHE A 65 -21.67 -13.00 -16.75
CA PHE A 65 -20.44 -12.75 -16.00
C PHE A 65 -20.65 -11.92 -14.71
N GLU A 66 -21.89 -11.56 -14.39
CA GLU A 66 -22.27 -10.72 -13.25
C GLU A 66 -21.44 -9.42 -13.14
N THR A 67 -20.99 -8.91 -14.29
CA THR A 67 -20.15 -7.72 -14.38
C THR A 67 -20.56 -6.91 -15.59
N SER A 68 -20.62 -5.59 -15.43
CA SER A 68 -20.77 -4.69 -16.57
C SER A 68 -19.49 -4.72 -17.39
N PHE A 69 -19.54 -5.23 -18.63
CA PHE A 69 -18.39 -5.16 -19.52
C PHE A 69 -18.00 -3.68 -19.78
N PRO A 70 -16.70 -3.34 -19.82
CA PRO A 70 -16.20 -1.95 -19.87
C PRO A 70 -16.49 -1.20 -21.19
N TYR A 71 -17.22 -1.80 -22.13
CA TYR A 71 -17.65 -1.17 -23.39
C TYR A 71 -19.03 -0.50 -23.29
N LYS A 72 -19.59 -0.32 -22.08
CA LYS A 72 -20.82 0.47 -21.88
C LYS A 72 -20.68 1.96 -22.22
N GLU A 73 -19.48 2.47 -22.45
CA GLU A 73 -19.32 3.72 -23.20
C GLU A 73 -19.39 3.42 -24.71
N PRO A 74 -20.31 4.04 -25.46
CA PRO A 74 -20.69 3.59 -26.78
C PRO A 74 -19.61 3.97 -27.80
N LEU A 75 -18.63 3.08 -27.98
CA LEU A 75 -17.67 3.16 -29.07
C LEU A 75 -18.38 3.11 -30.45
N TRP A 76 -19.56 2.50 -30.50
CA TRP A 76 -20.40 2.39 -31.71
C TRP A 76 -21.15 3.70 -32.04
N GLU A 77 -21.56 4.51 -31.06
CA GLU A 77 -22.17 5.83 -31.30
C GLU A 77 -21.21 6.77 -32.05
N LYS A 78 -19.90 6.65 -31.77
CA LYS A 78 -18.84 7.41 -32.45
C LYS A 78 -18.54 6.93 -33.87
N THR A 79 -18.82 5.66 -34.17
CA THR A 79 -18.35 5.02 -35.42
C THR A 79 -19.46 4.98 -36.49
N LEU A 80 -20.74 4.98 -36.10
CA LEU A 80 -21.89 4.87 -37.02
C LEU A 80 -22.56 6.20 -37.38
N GLY A 81 -22.07 7.34 -36.86
CA GLY A 81 -22.67 8.64 -37.16
C GLY A 81 -24.12 8.79 -36.70
N LEU A 82 -24.58 7.93 -35.79
CA LEU A 82 -25.90 8.00 -35.16
C LEU A 82 -25.91 9.09 -34.09
N ARG A 83 -25.76 10.34 -34.50
CA ARG A 83 -26.03 11.50 -33.67
C ARG A 83 -27.35 12.08 -34.15
N GLN A 84 -28.42 11.79 -33.40
CA GLN A 84 -29.85 12.13 -33.53
C GLN A 84 -30.67 10.84 -33.70
N VAL A 85 -31.69 10.47 -32.90
CA VAL A 85 -32.68 11.25 -32.14
C VAL A 85 -33.17 10.39 -30.94
N ILE A 86 -32.47 10.43 -29.80
CA ILE A 86 -33.18 10.55 -28.53
C ILE A 86 -32.50 11.76 -27.93
N SER A 87 -33.20 12.88 -27.92
CA SER A 87 -32.54 14.13 -27.60
C SER A 87 -31.88 13.96 -26.23
N THR A 88 -30.57 14.20 -26.17
CA THR A 88 -29.85 14.29 -24.89
C THR A 88 -30.58 15.28 -23.99
N ASN A 89 -31.24 16.28 -24.58
CA ASN A 89 -32.19 17.14 -23.89
C ASN A 89 -33.40 16.43 -23.29
N GLU A 90 -34.14 15.53 -23.95
CA GLU A 90 -35.30 14.81 -23.40
C GLU A 90 -34.91 13.76 -22.36
N LEU A 91 -33.76 13.11 -22.54
CA LEU A 91 -33.25 12.14 -21.57
C LEU A 91 -32.71 12.86 -20.35
N GLU A 92 -32.00 13.99 -20.53
CA GLU A 92 -31.59 14.89 -19.45
C GLU A 92 -32.79 15.60 -18.81
N THR A 93 -33.82 16.04 -19.55
CA THR A 93 -35.04 16.61 -18.94
C THR A 93 -35.93 15.55 -18.32
N LYS A 94 -35.95 14.32 -18.81
CA LYS A 94 -36.59 13.19 -18.10
C LYS A 94 -35.83 12.85 -16.84
N ILE A 95 -34.51 12.74 -16.88
CA ILE A 95 -33.69 12.46 -15.70
C ILE A 95 -33.84 13.61 -14.71
N GLN A 96 -33.68 14.85 -15.14
CA GLN A 96 -33.83 16.06 -14.32
C GLN A 96 -35.25 16.18 -13.78
N GLY A 97 -36.28 16.02 -14.61
CA GLY A 97 -37.68 16.05 -14.19
C GLY A 97 -38.07 14.90 -13.27
N THR A 98 -37.45 13.73 -13.42
CA THR A 98 -37.61 12.58 -12.50
C THR A 98 -36.89 12.82 -11.19
N MET A 99 -35.68 13.42 -11.22
CA MET A 99 -34.93 13.82 -10.04
C MET A 99 -35.62 14.95 -9.28
N ASP A 100 -36.20 15.93 -9.98
CA ASP A 100 -36.95 17.04 -9.41
C ASP A 100 -38.29 16.56 -8.82
N SER A 101 -38.98 15.64 -9.51
CA SER A 101 -40.19 14.96 -8.99
C SER A 101 -39.89 14.10 -7.75
N PHE A 102 -38.74 13.42 -7.74
CA PHE A 102 -38.30 12.63 -6.59
C PHE A 102 -37.88 13.53 -5.42
N ALA A 103 -37.12 14.60 -5.68
CA ALA A 103 -36.72 15.58 -4.68
C ALA A 103 -37.93 16.35 -4.10
N ALA A 104 -38.94 16.66 -4.91
CA ALA A 104 -40.19 17.31 -4.46
C ALA A 104 -41.04 16.42 -3.55
N LYS A 105 -40.89 15.09 -3.60
CA LYS A 105 -41.54 14.14 -2.69
C LYS A 105 -40.78 13.96 -1.37
N ILE A 106 -39.54 14.43 -1.29
CA ILE A 106 -38.72 14.34 -0.08
C ILE A 106 -39.00 15.58 0.79
N PRO A 107 -39.33 15.42 2.08
CA PRO A 107 -39.49 16.55 2.99
C PRO A 107 -38.23 17.44 2.97
N ASN A 108 -38.39 18.77 2.90
CA ASN A 108 -37.26 19.71 2.92
C ASN A 108 -36.30 19.48 4.11
N THR A 109 -36.82 18.99 5.24
CA THR A 109 -36.02 18.59 6.40
C THR A 109 -35.08 17.43 6.10
N LEU A 110 -35.51 16.43 5.31
CA LEU A 110 -34.69 15.29 4.90
C LEU A 110 -33.65 15.72 3.84
N LEU A 111 -34.01 16.60 2.90
CA LEU A 111 -33.04 17.18 1.95
C LEU A 111 -31.94 17.96 2.67
N LEU A 112 -32.30 18.82 3.64
CA LEU A 112 -31.33 19.55 4.45
C LEU A 112 -30.45 18.61 5.29
N ALA A 113 -31.02 17.53 5.85
CA ALA A 113 -30.26 16.53 6.59
C ALA A 113 -29.24 15.80 5.69
N LEU A 114 -29.66 15.37 4.49
CA LEU A 114 -28.76 14.73 3.51
C LEU A 114 -27.66 15.69 3.04
N ALA A 115 -28.00 16.96 2.78
CA ALA A 115 -27.03 17.99 2.42
C ALA A 115 -26.02 18.23 3.56
N ALA A 116 -26.47 18.27 4.82
CA ALA A 116 -25.60 18.41 5.98
C ALA A 116 -24.64 17.21 6.14
N ILE A 117 -25.13 15.98 5.95
CA ILE A 117 -24.29 14.77 5.95
C ILE A 117 -23.25 14.82 4.82
N GLY A 118 -23.67 15.20 3.61
CA GLY A 118 -22.79 15.39 2.46
C GLY A 118 -21.70 16.42 2.73
N PHE A 119 -22.07 17.58 3.28
CA PHE A 119 -21.14 18.64 3.66
C PHE A 119 -20.13 18.17 4.72
N PHE A 120 -20.59 17.49 5.77
CA PHE A 120 -19.70 16.98 6.82
C PHE A 120 -18.72 15.93 6.27
N SER A 121 -19.20 15.01 5.42
CA SER A 121 -18.38 14.00 4.75
C SER A 121 -17.32 14.64 3.84
N ALA A 122 -17.69 15.59 2.99
CA ALA A 122 -16.75 16.30 2.12
C ALA A 122 -15.73 17.12 2.92
N SER A 123 -16.20 17.86 3.94
CA SER A 123 -15.34 18.65 4.82
C SER A 123 -14.33 17.79 5.57
N SER A 124 -14.73 16.62 6.06
CA SER A 124 -13.82 15.69 6.74
C SER A 124 -12.67 15.22 5.83
N LYS A 125 -12.95 14.96 4.55
CA LYS A 125 -11.96 14.57 3.54
C LYS A 125 -11.02 15.71 3.18
N ILE A 126 -11.54 16.93 3.04
CA ILE A 126 -10.73 18.14 2.79
C ILE A 126 -9.79 18.39 3.98
N ILE A 127 -10.30 18.30 5.22
CA ILE A 127 -9.49 18.44 6.42
C ILE A 127 -8.42 17.34 6.49
N SER A 128 -8.76 16.09 6.18
CA SER A 128 -7.80 14.99 6.10
C SER A 128 -6.70 15.26 5.07
N TYR A 129 -7.05 15.75 3.88
CA TYR A 129 -6.09 16.11 2.84
C TYR A 129 -5.19 17.28 3.27
N ALA A 130 -5.76 18.34 3.84
CA ALA A 130 -4.99 19.46 4.37
C ALA A 130 -4.01 19.02 5.46
N ARG A 131 -4.46 18.16 6.41
CA ARG A 131 -3.59 17.56 7.44
C ARG A 131 -2.46 16.73 6.83
N LEU A 132 -2.72 16.00 5.73
CA LEU A 132 -1.70 15.25 5.01
C LEU A 132 -0.62 16.18 4.48
N LEU A 133 -1.00 17.22 3.74
CA LEU A 133 -0.07 18.18 3.15
C LEU A 133 0.74 18.92 4.23
N LEU A 134 0.07 19.37 5.30
CA LEU A 134 0.74 19.99 6.44
C LEU A 134 1.76 19.04 7.08
N SER A 135 1.39 17.78 7.33
CA SER A 135 2.29 16.78 7.89
C SER A 135 3.51 16.51 6.98
N LEU A 136 3.31 16.46 5.66
CA LEU A 136 4.37 16.12 4.71
C LEU A 136 5.33 17.29 4.44
N PHE A 137 4.80 18.48 4.22
CA PHE A 137 5.59 19.58 3.65
C PHE A 137 5.87 20.73 4.62
N VAL A 138 5.03 20.92 5.65
CA VAL A 138 5.11 22.11 6.52
C VAL A 138 5.62 21.76 7.93
N LEU A 139 5.00 20.78 8.60
CA LEU A 139 5.25 20.49 10.01
C LEU A 139 6.47 19.59 10.21
N GLY A 140 7.40 19.99 11.08
CA GLY A 140 8.51 19.16 11.52
C GLY A 140 8.08 18.03 12.49
N GLY A 141 8.87 16.96 12.52
CA GLY A 141 8.77 15.91 13.54
C GLY A 141 9.50 16.25 14.84
N LYS A 142 9.41 15.36 15.82
CA LYS A 142 10.19 15.43 17.07
C LYS A 142 11.69 15.36 16.75
N ASN A 143 12.49 16.15 17.45
CA ASN A 143 13.94 16.12 17.29
C ASN A 143 14.51 14.84 17.93
N LEU A 144 15.36 14.08 17.22
CA LEU A 144 16.01 12.89 17.76
C LEU A 144 16.71 13.10 19.12
N ARG A 145 17.12 14.33 19.43
CA ARG A 145 17.72 14.71 20.70
C ARG A 145 16.79 14.57 21.90
N THR A 146 15.48 14.50 21.71
CA THR A 146 14.52 14.22 22.79
C THR A 146 14.71 12.80 23.35
N TYR A 147 15.21 11.87 22.53
CA TYR A 147 15.42 10.48 22.94
C TYR A 147 16.85 10.23 23.45
N GLY A 148 17.84 10.98 22.96
CA GLY A 148 19.22 10.84 23.43
C GLY A 148 20.17 11.96 23.02
N LYS A 149 21.14 12.22 23.90
CA LYS A 149 22.22 13.20 23.68
C LYS A 149 23.24 12.65 22.68
N LYS A 150 24.18 13.50 22.26
CA LYS A 150 25.35 13.02 21.49
C LYS A 150 26.08 11.93 22.29
N GLY A 151 26.46 10.85 21.62
CA GLY A 151 27.09 9.69 22.25
C GLY A 151 26.12 8.66 22.83
N SER A 152 24.81 8.92 22.87
CA SER A 152 23.81 7.87 23.11
C SER A 152 23.84 6.86 21.96
N TRP A 153 23.40 5.63 22.21
CA TRP A 153 23.50 4.52 21.27
C TRP A 153 22.20 4.29 20.50
N ALA A 154 22.33 3.87 19.24
CA ALA A 154 21.26 3.35 18.42
C ALA A 154 21.56 1.90 18.04
N VAL A 155 20.63 0.98 18.33
CA VAL A 155 20.70 -0.42 17.92
C VAL A 155 19.95 -0.57 16.59
N ILE A 156 20.60 -1.13 15.57
CA ILE A 156 20.03 -1.27 14.24
C ILE A 156 20.16 -2.73 13.78
N THR A 157 19.03 -3.41 13.60
CA THR A 157 19.00 -4.75 13.01
C THR A 157 18.92 -4.67 11.48
N GLY A 158 19.60 -5.56 10.78
CA GLY A 158 19.71 -5.50 9.31
C GLY A 158 20.52 -4.31 8.82
N ALA A 159 21.57 -3.91 9.55
CA ALA A 159 22.31 -2.67 9.29
C ALA A 159 23.24 -2.70 8.06
N SER A 160 23.52 -3.88 7.49
CA SER A 160 24.60 -4.05 6.50
C SER A 160 24.30 -3.47 5.11
N ASP A 161 23.03 -3.22 4.76
CA ASP A 161 22.65 -2.74 3.42
C ASP A 161 21.31 -1.96 3.43
N GLY A 162 20.99 -1.33 2.30
CA GLY A 162 19.69 -0.73 2.02
C GLY A 162 19.27 0.32 3.05
N ILE A 163 18.04 0.17 3.54
CA ILE A 163 17.41 1.11 4.49
C ILE A 163 18.17 1.13 5.82
N GLY A 164 18.55 -0.03 6.35
CA GLY A 164 19.28 -0.15 7.62
C GLY A 164 20.66 0.52 7.57
N LYS A 165 21.43 0.31 6.49
CA LYS A 165 22.73 1.00 6.29
C LYS A 165 22.56 2.51 6.28
N GLU A 166 21.52 3.01 5.60
CA GLU A 166 21.29 4.45 5.53
C GLU A 166 20.86 5.04 6.88
N TYR A 167 20.04 4.34 7.67
CA TYR A 167 19.75 4.76 9.05
C TYR A 167 21.02 4.83 9.89
N ALA A 168 21.92 3.84 9.79
CA ALA A 168 23.19 3.85 10.51
C ALA A 168 24.00 5.12 10.18
N ILE A 169 24.18 5.41 8.88
CA ILE A 169 24.92 6.60 8.43
C ILE A 169 24.28 7.89 8.93
N GLN A 170 22.96 8.04 8.80
CA GLN A 170 22.30 9.29 9.19
C GLN A 170 22.21 9.47 10.71
N LEU A 171 22.07 8.40 11.48
CA LEU A 171 22.12 8.47 12.94
C LEU A 171 23.53 8.79 13.45
N ALA A 172 24.58 8.23 12.83
CA ALA A 172 25.95 8.64 13.08
C ALA A 172 26.21 10.11 12.70
N GLN A 173 25.66 10.59 11.59
CA GLN A 173 25.72 12.02 11.24
C GLN A 173 25.06 12.90 12.31
N LYS A 174 24.04 12.37 13.02
CA LYS A 174 23.42 13.00 14.18
C LYS A 174 24.17 12.67 15.48
N GLY A 175 25.38 12.12 15.46
CA GLY A 175 26.24 11.90 16.63
C GLY A 175 25.73 10.83 17.59
N PHE A 176 24.96 9.84 17.12
CA PHE A 176 24.67 8.62 17.87
C PHE A 176 25.76 7.59 17.63
N ASN A 177 26.17 6.91 18.70
CA ASN A 177 26.95 5.68 18.60
C ASN A 177 26.06 4.54 18.09
N LEU A 178 26.63 3.51 17.47
CA LEU A 178 25.86 2.51 16.75
C LEU A 178 26.16 1.09 17.22
N VAL A 179 25.13 0.31 17.51
CA VAL A 179 25.22 -1.16 17.56
C VAL A 179 24.64 -1.69 16.25
N LEU A 180 25.51 -2.20 15.38
CA LEU A 180 25.16 -2.68 14.04
C LEU A 180 25.00 -4.20 14.06
N VAL A 181 23.79 -4.69 13.81
CA VAL A 181 23.48 -6.12 13.85
C VAL A 181 23.05 -6.59 12.47
N SER A 182 23.71 -7.61 11.91
CA SER A 182 23.36 -8.24 10.63
C SER A 182 24.10 -9.58 10.49
N ARG A 183 23.79 -10.34 9.43
CA ARG A 183 24.37 -11.67 9.19
C ARG A 183 25.85 -11.63 8.76
N THR A 184 26.22 -10.64 7.95
CA THR A 184 27.53 -10.62 7.30
C THR A 184 28.51 -9.73 8.07
N GLU A 185 29.40 -10.34 8.85
CA GLU A 185 30.36 -9.64 9.70
C GLU A 185 31.25 -8.67 8.92
N THR A 186 31.83 -9.10 7.80
CA THR A 186 32.73 -8.29 6.98
C THR A 186 32.06 -6.98 6.51
N LYS A 187 30.79 -7.03 6.10
CA LYS A 187 30.01 -5.83 5.72
C LYS A 187 29.78 -4.90 6.91
N LEU A 188 29.59 -5.45 8.12
CA LEU A 188 29.44 -4.65 9.33
C LEU A 188 30.75 -3.97 9.71
N GLN A 189 31.87 -4.68 9.64
CA GLN A 189 33.21 -4.14 9.89
C GLN A 189 33.53 -2.99 8.92
N THR A 190 33.31 -3.18 7.62
CA THR A 190 33.49 -2.11 6.63
C THR A 190 32.59 -0.91 6.92
N LEU A 191 31.31 -1.12 7.21
CA LEU A 191 30.39 -0.03 7.53
C LEU A 191 30.79 0.72 8.80
N ALA A 192 31.20 0.00 9.85
CA ALA A 192 31.67 0.59 11.10
C ALA A 192 32.89 1.48 10.84
N GLN A 193 33.89 0.98 10.12
CA GLN A 193 35.09 1.74 9.75
C GLN A 193 34.75 2.98 8.91
N GLU A 194 33.90 2.83 7.88
CA GLU A 194 33.43 3.95 7.04
C GLU A 194 32.78 5.05 7.90
N ILE A 195 31.95 4.67 8.87
CA ILE A 195 31.23 5.60 9.75
C ILE A 195 32.19 6.28 10.73
N GLU A 196 33.04 5.51 11.41
CA GLU A 196 33.97 6.04 12.41
C GLU A 196 35.00 6.98 11.77
N GLN A 197 35.52 6.65 10.60
CA GLN A 197 36.43 7.52 9.84
C GLN A 197 35.74 8.81 9.40
N LYS A 198 34.54 8.70 8.83
CA LYS A 198 33.79 9.85 8.31
C LYS A 198 33.33 10.82 9.41
N TYR A 199 33.07 10.31 10.61
CA TYR A 199 32.56 11.09 11.74
C TYR A 199 33.54 11.16 12.92
N VAL A 200 34.85 11.05 12.65
CA VAL A 200 35.91 11.08 13.67
C VAL A 200 35.83 12.31 14.58
N GLY A 201 35.54 13.50 14.02
CA GLY A 201 35.39 14.74 14.79
C GLY A 201 34.17 14.76 15.73
N SER A 202 33.20 13.86 15.54
CA SER A 202 32.06 13.67 16.44
C SER A 202 32.24 12.48 17.39
N GLN A 203 33.39 11.79 17.35
CA GLN A 203 33.74 10.64 18.18
C GLN A 203 32.66 9.54 18.21
N VAL A 204 32.01 9.31 17.07
CA VAL A 204 31.03 8.22 16.91
C VAL A 204 31.76 6.90 17.03
N LYS A 205 31.21 5.98 17.84
CA LYS A 205 31.71 4.61 18.03
C LYS A 205 30.70 3.61 17.47
N CYS A 206 31.21 2.55 16.89
CA CYS A 206 30.44 1.42 16.41
C CYS A 206 30.79 0.15 17.19
N LYS A 207 29.76 -0.62 17.55
CA LYS A 207 29.84 -2.01 17.99
C LYS A 207 29.13 -2.84 16.94
N ILE A 208 29.67 -4.02 16.62
CA ILE A 208 29.07 -4.91 15.63
C ILE A 208 28.69 -6.24 16.27
N LEU A 209 27.65 -6.87 15.74
CA LEU A 209 27.29 -8.24 16.06
C LEU A 209 26.86 -8.97 14.78
N ALA A 210 27.62 -9.98 14.40
CA ALA A 210 27.19 -10.95 13.42
C ALA A 210 26.13 -11.86 14.04
N MET A 211 24.91 -11.82 13.50
CA MET A 211 23.76 -12.57 14.00
C MET A 211 22.85 -12.96 12.85
N ASP A 212 22.52 -14.26 12.77
CA ASP A 212 21.56 -14.79 11.81
C ASP A 212 20.20 -15.04 12.46
N PHE A 213 19.31 -14.06 12.30
CA PHE A 213 17.96 -14.10 12.83
C PHE A 213 17.11 -15.27 12.31
N SER A 214 17.48 -15.92 11.18
CA SER A 214 16.80 -17.14 10.73
C SER A 214 17.02 -18.33 11.66
N LYS A 215 18.13 -18.35 12.39
CA LYS A 215 18.50 -19.43 13.33
C LYS A 215 17.76 -19.33 14.65
N ASN A 216 17.30 -18.13 15.02
CA ASN A 216 16.67 -17.86 16.31
C ASN A 216 17.49 -18.42 17.50
N ASP A 217 18.82 -18.28 17.43
CA ASP A 217 19.75 -18.86 18.40
C ASP A 217 19.79 -18.06 19.70
N ASP A 218 19.61 -18.75 20.85
CA ASP A 218 19.59 -18.11 22.17
C ASP A 218 20.94 -17.50 22.57
N GLY A 219 22.04 -18.11 22.12
CA GLY A 219 23.40 -17.60 22.32
C GLY A 219 23.60 -16.25 21.63
N ASP A 220 23.11 -16.08 20.40
CA ASP A 220 23.15 -14.81 19.67
C ASP A 220 22.39 -13.70 20.42
N TYR A 221 21.20 -13.99 20.95
CA TYR A 221 20.44 -13.03 21.76
C TYR A 221 21.12 -12.72 23.10
N ALA A 222 21.79 -13.70 23.73
CA ALA A 222 22.58 -13.47 24.92
C ALA A 222 23.79 -12.56 24.64
N ARG A 223 24.47 -12.75 23.50
CA ARG A 223 25.55 -11.85 23.06
C ARG A 223 25.03 -10.44 22.76
N LEU A 224 23.86 -10.31 22.13
CA LEU A 224 23.24 -9.00 21.92
C LEU A 224 22.93 -8.31 23.25
N LYS A 225 22.32 -9.03 24.20
CA LYS A 225 22.02 -8.51 25.55
C LYS A 225 23.29 -8.03 26.25
N ALA A 226 24.36 -8.83 26.24
CA ALA A 226 25.64 -8.44 26.81
C ALA A 226 26.26 -7.23 26.10
N LEU A 227 26.11 -7.14 24.77
CA LEU A 227 26.69 -6.05 23.98
C LEU A 227 26.01 -4.69 24.26
N VAL A 228 24.70 -4.69 24.53
CA VAL A 228 23.93 -3.48 24.82
C VAL A 228 23.86 -3.15 26.32
N ASP A 229 24.32 -4.06 27.18
CA ASP A 229 24.33 -3.86 28.62
C ASP A 229 25.18 -2.65 29.02
N GLY A 230 24.69 -1.87 29.97
CA GLY A 230 25.30 -0.61 30.39
C GLY A 230 25.31 0.53 29.34
N LEU A 231 24.86 0.30 28.11
CA LEU A 231 24.79 1.36 27.09
C LEU A 231 23.55 2.24 27.28
N ASP A 232 23.73 3.54 27.08
CA ASP A 232 22.62 4.50 26.94
C ASP A 232 21.95 4.36 25.56
N VAL A 233 21.24 3.25 25.34
CA VAL A 233 20.50 3.01 24.10
C VAL A 233 19.26 3.90 24.08
N ALA A 234 19.25 4.85 23.14
CA ALA A 234 18.19 5.82 22.93
C ALA A 234 17.28 5.45 21.77
N ILE A 235 17.78 4.69 20.79
CA ILE A 235 17.02 4.33 19.59
C ILE A 235 17.19 2.83 19.33
N LEU A 236 16.08 2.15 19.08
CA LEU A 236 16.05 0.81 18.53
C LEU A 236 15.39 0.88 17.16
N LEU A 237 16.07 0.37 16.14
CA LEU A 237 15.51 0.19 14.81
C LEU A 237 15.43 -1.31 14.48
N ASN A 238 14.21 -1.84 14.59
CA ASN A 238 13.84 -3.16 14.10
C ASN A 238 13.64 -3.10 12.58
N ASN A 239 14.75 -3.20 11.83
CA ASN A 239 14.77 -3.11 10.37
C ASN A 239 15.02 -4.45 9.69
N VAL A 240 15.61 -5.45 10.37
CA VAL A 240 15.81 -6.77 9.77
C VAL A 240 14.48 -7.33 9.26
N GLY A 241 14.53 -7.97 8.10
CA GLY A 241 13.35 -8.59 7.52
C GLY A 241 13.67 -9.46 6.32
N GLN A 242 12.73 -10.33 5.98
CA GLN A 242 12.74 -11.17 4.80
C GLN A 242 11.36 -11.14 4.13
N SER A 243 11.37 -11.01 2.81
CA SER A 243 10.21 -11.23 1.94
C SER A 243 10.40 -12.52 1.18
N HIS A 244 9.36 -12.98 0.47
CA HIS A 244 9.51 -14.10 -0.44
C HIS A 244 10.57 -13.82 -1.51
N SER A 245 11.27 -14.87 -1.89
CA SER A 245 12.24 -14.86 -2.98
C SER A 245 11.59 -14.47 -4.31
N VAL A 246 10.38 -14.98 -4.58
CA VAL A 246 9.54 -14.62 -5.73
C VAL A 246 8.06 -14.66 -5.31
N PRO A 247 7.15 -13.96 -6.03
CA PRO A 247 5.72 -14.16 -5.84
C PRO A 247 5.36 -15.63 -6.10
N VAL A 248 4.74 -16.29 -5.13
CA VAL A 248 4.42 -17.73 -5.18
C VAL A 248 3.06 -18.00 -4.52
N PRO A 249 2.21 -18.87 -5.08
CA PRO A 249 1.00 -19.30 -4.39
C PRO A 249 1.32 -19.88 -3.01
N PHE A 250 0.49 -19.60 -2.01
CA PHE A 250 0.74 -20.04 -0.62
C PHE A 250 0.95 -21.56 -0.52
N LEU A 251 0.13 -22.35 -1.23
CA LEU A 251 0.22 -23.81 -1.25
C LEU A 251 1.55 -24.35 -1.83
N GLN A 252 2.29 -23.52 -2.55
CA GLN A 252 3.57 -23.87 -3.18
C GLN A 252 4.76 -23.22 -2.46
N THR A 253 4.51 -22.46 -1.39
CA THR A 253 5.58 -21.77 -0.66
C THR A 253 6.37 -22.80 0.16
N PRO A 254 7.71 -22.88 0.03
CA PRO A 254 8.52 -23.80 0.81
C PRO A 254 8.34 -23.58 2.32
N GLN A 255 8.20 -24.66 3.09
CA GLN A 255 8.01 -24.56 4.55
C GLN A 255 9.13 -23.78 5.24
N GLN A 256 10.37 -23.97 4.82
CA GLN A 256 11.52 -23.27 5.39
C GLN A 256 11.43 -21.75 5.14
N GLU A 257 11.04 -21.33 3.94
CA GLU A 257 10.87 -19.91 3.62
C GLU A 257 9.77 -19.26 4.49
N MET A 258 8.68 -19.99 4.74
CA MET A 258 7.63 -19.52 5.66
C MET A 258 8.14 -19.37 7.10
N LYS A 259 8.87 -20.38 7.60
CA LYS A 259 9.49 -20.33 8.94
C LYS A 259 10.48 -19.18 9.08
N ASP A 260 11.33 -18.97 8.07
CA ASP A 260 12.30 -17.89 8.05
C ASP A 260 11.62 -16.51 8.04
N ILE A 261 10.58 -16.33 7.22
CA ILE A 261 9.82 -15.06 7.19
C ILE A 261 9.23 -14.74 8.56
N ILE A 262 8.59 -15.71 9.21
CA ILE A 262 7.99 -15.50 10.55
C ILE A 262 9.07 -15.31 11.62
N GLY A 263 10.11 -16.14 11.61
CA GLY A 263 11.21 -16.08 12.56
C GLY A 263 11.94 -14.73 12.51
N ILE A 264 12.28 -14.26 11.30
CA ILE A 264 13.02 -13.01 11.10
C ILE A 264 12.11 -11.78 11.29
N ASN A 265 10.91 -11.77 10.70
CA ASN A 265 10.10 -10.56 10.74
C ASN A 265 9.42 -10.36 12.11
N CYS A 266 8.90 -11.45 12.70
CA CYS A 266 8.12 -11.39 13.94
C CYS A 266 8.99 -11.71 15.15
N LEU A 267 9.48 -12.95 15.25
CA LEU A 267 10.10 -13.44 16.48
C LEU A 267 11.37 -12.66 16.84
N ALA A 268 12.25 -12.40 15.88
CA ALA A 268 13.44 -11.58 16.10
C ALA A 268 13.10 -10.17 16.58
N THR A 269 12.09 -9.52 15.99
CA THR A 269 11.63 -8.19 16.41
C THR A 269 11.17 -8.20 17.88
N LEU A 270 10.40 -9.22 18.29
CA LEU A 270 9.97 -9.36 19.68
C LEU A 270 11.16 -9.50 20.64
N ARG A 271 12.05 -10.44 20.35
CA ARG A 271 13.19 -10.77 21.21
C ARG A 271 14.18 -9.61 21.35
N VAL A 272 14.53 -8.95 20.24
CA VAL A 272 15.39 -7.76 20.27
C VAL A 272 14.74 -6.63 21.07
N THR A 273 13.44 -6.42 20.89
CA THR A 273 12.71 -5.39 21.64
C THR A 273 12.68 -5.68 23.13
N GLN A 274 12.46 -6.94 23.54
CA GLN A 274 12.52 -7.35 24.95
C GLN A 274 13.90 -7.16 25.58
N ILE A 275 14.97 -7.27 24.81
CA ILE A 275 16.34 -7.01 25.29
C ILE A 275 16.57 -5.52 25.53
N VAL A 276 16.08 -4.65 24.63
CA VAL A 276 16.46 -3.23 24.61
C VAL A 276 15.47 -2.31 25.35
N ALA A 277 14.17 -2.57 25.22
CA ALA A 277 13.11 -1.71 25.76
C ALA A 277 13.17 -1.50 27.29
N PRO A 278 13.49 -2.51 28.13
CA PRO A 278 13.56 -2.31 29.58
C PRO A 278 14.53 -1.19 29.99
N GLY A 279 15.69 -1.11 29.35
CA GLY A 279 16.65 -0.03 29.61
C GLY A 279 16.13 1.35 29.21
N MET A 280 15.37 1.44 28.12
CA MET A 280 14.74 2.71 27.68
C MET A 280 13.68 3.18 28.69
N VAL A 281 12.86 2.25 29.18
CA VAL A 281 11.84 2.52 30.21
C VAL A 281 12.48 2.98 31.51
N GLN A 282 13.55 2.29 31.96
CA GLN A 282 14.30 2.69 33.16
C GLN A 282 14.83 4.13 33.06
N ARG A 283 15.32 4.51 31.87
CA ARG A 283 15.82 5.87 31.58
C ARG A 283 14.72 6.89 31.29
N LYS A 284 13.46 6.46 31.22
CA LYS A 284 12.27 7.24 30.84
C LYS A 284 12.41 7.99 29.50
N ARG A 285 13.19 7.43 28.58
CA ARG A 285 13.37 7.97 27.23
C ARG A 285 13.79 6.88 26.24
N GLY A 286 13.17 6.88 25.08
CA GLY A 286 13.59 6.02 23.98
C GLY A 286 12.69 6.13 22.75
N LEU A 287 13.21 5.71 21.61
CA LEU A 287 12.46 5.58 20.37
C LEU A 287 12.64 4.16 19.81
N ILE A 288 11.54 3.42 19.70
CA ILE A 288 11.50 2.11 19.05
C ILE A 288 10.85 2.31 17.68
N MET A 289 11.62 2.14 16.62
CA MET A 289 11.12 2.15 15.24
C MET A 289 11.12 0.73 14.67
N THR A 290 10.00 0.35 14.06
CA THR A 290 9.85 -0.95 13.40
C THR A 290 9.51 -0.76 11.94
N MET A 291 10.25 -1.41 11.04
CA MET A 291 10.00 -1.32 9.60
C MET A 291 8.79 -2.17 9.19
N GLY A 292 7.68 -1.48 8.94
CA GLY A 292 6.47 -2.03 8.35
C GLY A 292 6.58 -2.18 6.82
N SER A 293 5.46 -2.45 6.18
CA SER A 293 5.37 -2.55 4.71
C SER A 293 3.95 -2.25 4.26
N MET A 294 3.80 -1.74 3.04
CA MET A 294 2.50 -1.70 2.36
C MET A 294 1.82 -3.08 2.36
N GLY A 295 2.60 -4.16 2.24
CA GLY A 295 2.08 -5.53 2.31
C GLY A 295 1.54 -5.95 3.68
N GLY A 296 1.84 -5.22 4.75
CA GLY A 296 1.20 -5.42 6.07
C GLY A 296 -0.08 -4.61 6.25
N TRP A 297 -0.26 -3.56 5.47
CA TRP A 297 -1.44 -2.71 5.50
C TRP A 297 -2.56 -3.21 4.58
N MET A 298 -2.19 -3.78 3.43
CA MET A 298 -3.14 -4.39 2.49
C MET A 298 -2.73 -5.83 2.18
N PRO A 299 -3.72 -6.76 2.10
CA PRO A 299 -3.46 -8.12 1.67
C PRO A 299 -2.73 -8.14 0.33
N THR A 300 -1.64 -8.88 0.25
CA THR A 300 -0.85 -9.03 -0.98
C THR A 300 -0.84 -10.49 -1.41
N PRO A 301 -1.70 -10.89 -2.37
CA PRO A 301 -1.70 -12.23 -2.94
C PRO A 301 -0.30 -12.61 -3.45
N LEU A 302 0.01 -13.91 -3.41
CA LEU A 302 1.33 -14.48 -3.75
C LEU A 302 2.47 -14.12 -2.78
N LEU A 303 2.18 -13.35 -1.72
CA LEU A 303 3.12 -13.00 -0.64
C LEU A 303 2.48 -13.20 0.74
N ALA A 304 1.57 -14.17 0.86
CA ALA A 304 0.67 -14.32 2.01
C ALA A 304 1.41 -14.30 3.37
N THR A 305 2.46 -15.11 3.54
CA THR A 305 3.22 -15.20 4.79
C THR A 305 3.93 -13.89 5.16
N TYR A 306 4.52 -13.22 4.16
CA TYR A 306 5.16 -11.91 4.36
C TYR A 306 4.13 -10.84 4.71
N SER A 307 3.00 -10.81 3.98
CA SER A 307 1.88 -9.90 4.22
C SER A 307 1.36 -10.05 5.66
N GLY A 308 1.09 -11.28 6.09
CA GLY A 308 0.71 -11.60 7.47
C GLY A 308 1.75 -11.16 8.50
N SER A 309 3.03 -11.44 8.27
CA SER A 309 4.10 -11.03 9.20
C SER A 309 4.20 -9.51 9.38
N LYS A 310 3.92 -8.73 8.33
CA LYS A 310 3.97 -7.26 8.38
C LYS A 310 2.70 -6.68 8.99
N ALA A 311 1.56 -7.35 8.81
CA ALA A 311 0.32 -7.01 9.52
C ALA A 311 0.48 -7.24 11.04
N PHE A 312 1.11 -8.36 11.44
CA PHE A 312 1.49 -8.62 12.83
C PHE A 312 2.28 -7.46 13.43
N LEU A 313 3.35 -7.01 12.75
CA LEU A 313 4.18 -5.91 13.27
C LEU A 313 3.40 -4.60 13.44
N GLN A 314 2.44 -4.34 12.56
CA GLN A 314 1.60 -3.15 12.65
C GLN A 314 0.71 -3.18 13.90
N HIS A 315 0.03 -4.29 14.16
CA HIS A 315 -0.81 -4.43 15.36
C HIS A 315 0.04 -4.49 16.64
N TRP A 316 1.14 -5.24 16.60
CA TRP A 316 2.06 -5.35 17.72
C TRP A 316 2.68 -3.98 18.10
N SER A 317 3.09 -3.17 17.11
CA SER A 317 3.62 -1.83 17.39
C SER A 317 2.56 -0.89 17.97
N ALA A 318 1.31 -1.00 17.53
CA ALA A 318 0.20 -0.21 18.09
C ALA A 318 -0.10 -0.60 19.55
N ALA A 319 -0.13 -1.90 19.85
CA ALA A 319 -0.31 -2.41 21.22
C ALA A 319 0.85 -1.97 22.12
N LEU A 320 2.11 -2.21 21.70
CA LEU A 320 3.29 -1.83 22.46
C LEU A 320 3.38 -0.32 22.69
N SER A 321 3.00 0.50 21.70
CA SER A 321 2.92 1.96 21.88
C SER A 321 1.94 2.36 22.97
N SER A 322 0.83 1.64 23.11
CA SER A 322 -0.15 1.89 24.17
C SER A 322 0.38 1.45 25.53
N GLU A 323 1.01 0.27 25.60
CA GLU A 323 1.61 -0.26 26.83
C GLU A 323 2.74 0.63 27.38
N LEU A 324 3.56 1.19 26.48
CA LEU A 324 4.67 2.08 26.85
C LEU A 324 4.26 3.55 26.97
N SER A 325 2.98 3.87 26.79
CA SER A 325 2.47 5.23 26.97
C SER A 325 2.77 5.73 28.39
N GLY A 326 3.27 6.97 28.50
CA GLY A 326 3.65 7.57 29.78
C GLY A 326 5.02 7.15 30.33
N THR A 327 5.68 6.15 29.74
CA THR A 327 7.04 5.75 30.14
C THR A 327 8.14 6.67 29.58
N GLY A 328 7.80 7.52 28.61
CA GLY A 328 8.77 8.32 27.84
C GLY A 328 9.41 7.59 26.66
N VAL A 329 9.00 6.35 26.40
CA VAL A 329 9.41 5.57 25.22
C VAL A 329 8.35 5.69 24.13
N ASP A 330 8.71 6.28 22.99
CA ASP A 330 7.85 6.32 21.81
C ASP A 330 8.06 5.06 20.96
N VAL A 331 6.96 4.48 20.46
CA VAL A 331 6.98 3.34 19.54
C VAL A 331 6.34 3.75 18.22
N GLU A 332 7.04 3.51 17.11
CA GLU A 332 6.57 3.84 15.77
C GLU A 332 6.79 2.69 14.79
N LEU A 333 5.74 2.34 14.04
CA LEU A 333 5.86 1.55 12.83
C LEU A 333 6.05 2.47 11.62
N VAL A 334 7.18 2.35 10.94
CA VAL A 334 7.46 3.07 9.69
C VAL A 334 6.95 2.22 8.53
N LEU A 335 5.83 2.62 7.94
CA LEU A 335 5.26 1.95 6.78
C LEU A 335 5.99 2.44 5.52
N SER A 336 6.80 1.55 4.94
CA SER A 336 7.45 1.76 3.64
C SER A 336 6.70 1.05 2.53
N TYR A 337 6.66 1.67 1.36
CA TYR A 337 6.37 0.97 0.11
C TYR A 337 7.69 0.45 -0.47
N LEU A 338 7.78 0.28 -1.79
CA LEU A 338 9.03 -0.09 -2.43
C LEU A 338 10.08 1.03 -2.22
N VAL A 339 11.25 0.62 -1.78
CA VAL A 339 12.47 1.44 -1.67
C VAL A 339 13.58 0.64 -2.33
N VAL A 340 14.42 1.30 -3.12
CA VAL A 340 15.55 0.67 -3.82
C VAL A 340 16.43 -0.07 -2.82
N SER A 341 16.47 -1.39 -2.96
CA SER A 341 17.18 -2.29 -2.06
C SER A 341 17.31 -3.68 -2.69
N ALA A 342 18.27 -4.47 -2.21
CA ALA A 342 18.43 -5.87 -2.61
C ALA A 342 17.13 -6.68 -2.43
N MET A 343 16.40 -6.45 -1.32
CA MET A 343 15.12 -7.11 -1.03
C MET A 343 14.03 -6.79 -2.06
N SER A 344 13.92 -5.52 -2.48
CA SER A 344 12.92 -5.11 -3.48
C SER A 344 13.22 -5.60 -4.91
N LYS A 345 14.48 -6.01 -5.17
CA LYS A 345 15.04 -6.28 -6.50
C LYS A 345 14.97 -5.10 -7.50
N VAL A 346 14.55 -3.92 -7.05
CA VAL A 346 14.49 -2.70 -7.87
C VAL A 346 15.86 -2.01 -7.84
N ARG A 347 16.43 -1.74 -9.01
CA ARG A 347 17.75 -1.06 -9.14
C ARG A 347 17.65 0.42 -9.49
N LYS A 348 16.57 0.84 -10.17
CA LYS A 348 16.39 2.23 -10.62
C LYS A 348 15.31 2.93 -9.77
N PRO A 349 15.59 4.11 -9.21
CA PRO A 349 14.58 4.85 -8.46
C PRO A 349 13.52 5.45 -9.39
N THR A 350 12.32 5.63 -8.85
CA THR A 350 11.21 6.38 -9.48
C THR A 350 10.59 7.32 -8.46
N ALA A 351 9.62 8.15 -8.85
CA ALA A 351 8.91 9.02 -7.91
C ALA A 351 8.24 8.22 -6.76
N LEU A 352 7.73 7.02 -7.05
CA LEU A 352 7.11 6.12 -6.07
C LEU A 352 8.11 5.21 -5.36
N ILE A 353 9.31 5.02 -5.92
CA ILE A 353 10.34 4.11 -5.40
C ILE A 353 11.62 4.91 -5.11
N PRO A 354 11.74 5.53 -3.93
CA PRO A 354 12.91 6.33 -3.60
C PRO A 354 14.14 5.48 -3.34
N ARG A 355 15.31 6.14 -3.37
CA ARG A 355 16.53 5.60 -2.77
C ARG A 355 16.45 5.63 -1.24
N PRO A 356 17.21 4.79 -0.51
CA PRO A 356 17.24 4.80 0.95
C PRO A 356 17.53 6.19 1.56
N ARG A 357 18.52 6.92 1.03
CA ARG A 357 18.93 8.25 1.54
C ARG A 357 17.79 9.26 1.70
N PRO A 358 17.05 9.65 0.65
CA PRO A 358 15.93 10.57 0.79
C PRO A 358 14.77 9.98 1.61
N PHE A 359 14.57 8.65 1.57
CA PHE A 359 13.55 7.98 2.38
C PHE A 359 13.84 8.14 3.88
N VAL A 360 15.01 7.68 4.33
CA VAL A 360 15.45 7.75 5.74
C VAL A 360 15.51 9.19 6.24
N LYS A 361 16.01 10.12 5.42
CA LYS A 361 16.06 11.55 5.78
C LYS A 361 14.67 12.08 6.12
N ASN A 362 13.66 11.74 5.31
CA ASN A 362 12.29 12.16 5.56
C ASN A 362 11.71 11.49 6.82
N VAL A 363 11.97 10.20 7.03
CA VAL A 363 11.50 9.50 8.23
C VAL A 363 12.04 10.17 9.50
N LEU A 364 13.37 10.36 9.57
CA LEU A 364 14.01 10.97 10.75
C LEU A 364 13.59 12.43 10.98
N ASN A 365 13.23 13.18 9.94
CA ASN A 365 12.73 14.55 10.07
C ASN A 365 11.25 14.63 10.48
N LYS A 366 10.51 13.51 10.44
CA LYS A 366 9.05 13.45 10.63
C LYS A 366 8.63 12.48 11.73
N ILE A 367 9.53 12.16 12.66
CA ILE A 367 9.23 11.35 13.85
C ILE A 367 8.03 11.95 14.59
N GLY A 368 7.08 11.10 15.01
CA GLY A 368 5.84 11.54 15.65
C GLY A 368 4.74 11.99 14.69
N ARG A 369 4.99 12.09 13.37
CA ARG A 369 4.01 12.54 12.38
C ARG A 369 3.44 11.39 11.57
N SER A 370 2.11 11.26 11.57
CA SER A 370 1.40 10.19 10.86
C SER A 370 1.72 10.13 9.37
N GLY A 371 1.94 11.28 8.71
CA GLY A 371 2.03 11.34 7.26
C GLY A 371 0.77 10.75 6.63
N GLY A 372 0.93 9.76 5.74
CA GLY A 372 -0.20 9.06 5.09
C GLY A 372 -1.03 8.16 6.01
N ALA A 373 -0.49 7.77 7.16
CA ALA A 373 -1.11 6.81 8.07
C ALA A 373 -2.01 7.49 9.13
N GLN A 374 -2.88 8.41 8.72
CA GLN A 374 -3.67 9.25 9.64
C GLN A 374 -4.57 8.46 10.61
N ASN A 375 -5.03 7.28 10.18
CA ASN A 375 -6.00 6.48 10.93
C ASN A 375 -5.38 5.24 11.59
N PHE A 376 -4.05 5.17 11.67
CA PHE A 376 -3.35 4.02 12.23
C PHE A 376 -2.50 4.45 13.43
N ALA A 377 -2.87 3.96 14.62
CA ALA A 377 -2.10 4.18 15.84
C ALA A 377 -0.66 3.71 15.66
N ALA A 378 0.29 4.48 16.23
CA ALA A 378 1.74 4.26 16.13
C ALA A 378 2.32 4.12 14.71
N THR A 379 1.53 4.23 13.64
CA THR A 379 1.99 4.00 12.27
C THR A 379 2.29 5.31 11.57
N ARG A 380 3.37 5.34 10.79
CA ARG A 380 3.91 6.53 10.14
C ARG A 380 4.24 6.22 8.70
N THR A 381 3.76 7.04 7.78
CA THR A 381 4.16 7.00 6.36
C THR A 381 4.67 8.37 5.95
N PRO A 382 5.93 8.72 6.32
CA PRO A 382 6.42 10.09 6.22
C PRO A 382 6.96 10.45 4.84
N TYR A 383 7.23 9.48 3.96
CA TYR A 383 7.70 9.76 2.61
C TYR A 383 6.54 10.18 1.71
N TRP A 384 6.64 11.36 1.09
CA TRP A 384 5.51 12.04 0.44
C TRP A 384 4.74 11.18 -0.57
N SER A 385 5.43 10.44 -1.44
CA SER A 385 4.76 9.67 -2.49
C SER A 385 4.09 8.41 -1.94
N HIS A 386 4.69 7.80 -0.91
CA HIS A 386 4.11 6.66 -0.19
C HIS A 386 2.87 7.11 0.59
N ALA A 387 2.95 8.30 1.20
CA ALA A 387 1.88 8.89 1.98
C ALA A 387 0.65 9.25 1.14
N LEU A 388 0.87 9.88 -0.02
CA LEU A 388 -0.19 10.19 -0.98
C LEU A 388 -0.85 8.91 -1.49
N LEU A 389 -0.05 7.90 -1.87
CA LEU A 389 -0.57 6.63 -2.35
C LEU A 389 -1.40 5.90 -1.28
N GLN A 390 -0.97 5.96 -0.02
CA GLN A 390 -1.74 5.40 1.10
C GLN A 390 -3.06 6.14 1.29
N TRP A 391 -3.04 7.47 1.30
CA TRP A 391 -4.24 8.29 1.49
C TRP A 391 -5.28 8.06 0.39
N VAL A 392 -4.86 8.06 -0.88
CA VAL A 392 -5.76 7.77 -2.03
C VAL A 392 -6.37 6.37 -1.91
N ARG A 393 -5.59 5.38 -1.51
CA ARG A 393 -6.10 4.00 -1.35
C ARG A 393 -7.03 3.85 -0.16
N ALA A 394 -6.78 4.57 0.94
CA ALA A 394 -7.68 4.60 2.09
C ALA A 394 -9.07 5.17 1.71
N LEU A 395 -9.12 6.21 0.86
CA LEU A 395 -10.37 6.75 0.32
C LEU A 395 -11.14 5.72 -0.51
N LYS A 396 -10.46 5.03 -1.43
CA LYS A 396 -11.09 4.00 -2.28
C LYS A 396 -11.61 2.81 -1.47
N LYS A 397 -10.91 2.43 -0.39
CA LYS A 397 -11.36 1.37 0.51
C LYS A 397 -12.67 1.76 1.20
N ALA A 398 -12.73 2.97 1.76
CA ALA A 398 -13.95 3.48 2.40
C ALA A 398 -15.13 3.54 1.41
N GLU A 399 -14.89 3.94 0.16
CA GLU A 399 -15.93 3.95 -0.88
C GLU A 399 -16.45 2.53 -1.21
N ARG A 400 -15.55 1.54 -1.29
CA ARG A 400 -15.94 0.14 -1.55
C ARG A 400 -16.72 -0.48 -0.39
N GLU A 401 -16.35 -0.16 0.86
CA GLU A 401 -17.07 -0.62 2.04
C GLU A 401 -18.46 0.02 2.12
N ALA A 402 -18.57 1.32 1.81
CA ALA A 402 -19.86 2.02 1.73
C ALA A 402 -20.78 1.53 0.60
N LYS A 403 -20.23 0.94 -0.48
CA LYS A 403 -21.03 0.33 -1.56
C LYS A 403 -21.53 -1.08 -1.21
N LYS A 404 -20.97 -1.72 -0.18
CA LYS A 404 -21.33 -3.08 0.26
C LYS A 404 -22.29 -3.10 1.45
N ALA A 405 -22.30 -2.03 2.24
CA ALA A 405 -23.26 -1.78 3.30
C ALA A 405 -24.51 -1.12 2.71
#